data_AF-A0A661GQ51-F1
#
_entry.id   AF-A0A661GQ51-F1
#
_cell.length_a   1.000
_cell.length_b   1.000
_cell.length_c   1.000
_cell.angle_alpha   90.00
_cell.angle_beta   90.00
_cell.angle_gamma   90.00
#
_symmetry.space_group_name_H-M   'P 1'
#
loop_
_entity.id
_entity.type
_entity.pdbx_description
1 polymer ?
#
loop_
_entity_poly.entity_id
_entity_poly.type
_entity_poly.pdbx_seq_one_letter_code
_entity_poly.pdbx_strand_id
1 'polypeptide(L)'
;MFDNPDFDKYTYEDIPLNEDCYLVDEKYAAEYEAMYLGVFEDGKWEPIGYVSYVAAIVVHENSVELSWYPNIHDRFHEMSILLPKSKIRQCVGCWRWDWKPTIFVDSNWLDNLYKKSFSVFGVVDAIGVKKAIRDEQLSREKLIALKSKIDSLSSEYPEISFISFADSILIKSNWTVGSVNDDLKYTYKPELFIEVAKEFQKIFQETLNLGCYTILAQGYNEYYDDNLLHISESKNHISLNSLGVPFAQLLSIEDSIRKAIKKEIHPASEIYLDQTFYHSLRFKIEFEKGKRPKAEYQPVMSKKPASYFYSDLGTIFNNLEKVKK
;
A
#
# COMPACT_ATOMS: atom_id res chain seq x y z
N MET A 1 3.68 19.80 30.79
CA MET A 1 4.73 19.40 29.81
C MET A 1 4.58 20.13 28.48
N PHE A 2 3.67 21.12 28.34
CA PHE A 2 3.72 22.08 27.23
C PHE A 2 2.99 23.35 27.69
N ASP A 3 3.30 23.86 28.89
CA ASP A 3 2.43 24.81 29.59
C ASP A 3 2.64 26.28 29.22
N ASN A 4 3.63 26.55 28.38
CA ASN A 4 3.83 27.87 27.78
C ASN A 4 2.65 28.22 26.84
N PRO A 5 2.08 29.44 26.92
CA PRO A 5 0.93 29.86 26.11
C PRO A 5 1.19 29.92 24.61
N ASP A 6 2.45 29.87 24.17
CA ASP A 6 2.80 29.83 22.76
C ASP A 6 2.62 28.44 22.13
N PHE A 7 2.42 27.39 22.93
CA PHE A 7 2.05 26.07 22.43
C PHE A 7 0.55 25.96 22.14
N ASP A 8 0.22 25.47 20.95
CA ASP A 8 -1.13 25.06 20.60
C ASP A 8 -1.36 23.64 21.11
N LYS A 9 -2.28 23.47 22.06
CA LYS A 9 -2.67 22.15 22.58
C LYS A 9 -3.96 21.71 21.91
N TYR A 10 -3.91 20.59 21.21
CA TYR A 10 -5.07 20.01 20.56
C TYR A 10 -5.69 18.95 21.47
N THR A 11 -7.00 19.01 21.68
CA THR A 11 -7.73 17.89 22.25
C THR A 11 -7.77 16.75 21.22
N TYR A 12 -8.24 15.56 21.64
CA TYR A 12 -8.35 14.43 20.73
C TYR A 12 -9.28 14.74 19.55
N GLU A 13 -10.39 15.42 19.82
CA GLU A 13 -11.39 15.79 18.84
C GLU A 13 -10.92 16.94 17.93
N ASP A 14 -9.97 17.75 18.41
CA ASP A 14 -9.42 18.91 17.70
C ASP A 14 -8.10 18.61 16.97
N ILE A 15 -7.69 17.34 16.84
CA ILE A 15 -6.50 16.98 16.04
C ILE A 15 -6.68 17.52 14.61
N PRO A 16 -5.73 18.35 14.10
CA PRO A 16 -5.86 18.98 12.79
C PRO A 16 -5.99 17.96 11.66
N LEU A 17 -6.97 18.17 10.77
CA LEU A 17 -7.30 17.25 9.68
C LEU A 17 -6.83 17.77 8.32
N ASN A 18 -6.36 16.86 7.47
CA ASN A 18 -5.85 17.11 6.12
C ASN A 18 -4.67 18.09 6.07
N GLU A 19 -3.87 18.10 7.13
CA GLU A 19 -2.64 18.87 7.25
C GLU A 19 -1.48 17.93 7.60
N ASP A 20 -0.27 18.33 7.21
CA ASP A 20 0.93 17.59 7.56
C ASP A 20 1.15 17.64 9.08
N CYS A 21 1.27 16.46 9.68
CA CYS A 21 1.53 16.25 11.08
C CYS A 21 2.78 15.39 11.26
N TYR A 22 3.34 15.42 12.47
CA TYR A 22 4.38 14.49 12.89
C TYR A 22 3.84 13.49 13.90
N LEU A 23 4.32 12.26 13.78
CA LEU A 23 4.09 11.20 14.75
C LEU A 23 5.42 10.89 15.46
N VAL A 24 5.44 11.10 16.76
CA VAL A 24 6.66 11.07 17.59
C VAL A 24 6.46 10.19 18.81
N ASP A 25 7.51 9.47 19.21
CA ASP A 25 7.52 8.69 20.44
C ASP A 25 7.38 9.59 21.67
N GLU A 26 6.48 9.24 22.58
CA GLU A 26 6.24 9.99 23.82
C GLU A 26 7.48 10.21 24.67
N LYS A 27 8.48 9.33 24.59
CA LYS A 27 9.74 9.48 25.35
C LYS A 27 10.50 10.76 25.01
N TYR A 28 10.30 11.32 23.82
CA TYR A 28 10.94 12.55 23.38
C TYR A 28 10.16 13.82 23.75
N ALA A 29 8.98 13.71 24.36
CA ALA A 29 8.11 14.87 24.60
C ALA A 29 8.78 15.99 25.42
N ALA A 30 9.51 15.64 26.48
CA ALA A 30 10.21 16.61 27.31
C ALA A 30 11.37 17.30 26.57
N GLU A 31 12.08 16.57 25.72
CA GLU A 31 13.16 17.11 24.88
C GLU A 31 12.60 18.06 23.81
N TYR A 32 11.44 17.72 23.22
CA TYR A 32 10.72 18.61 22.31
C TYR A 32 10.23 19.89 23.00
N GLU A 33 9.67 19.80 24.21
CA GLU A 33 9.28 20.99 24.99
C GLU A 33 10.49 21.90 25.22
N ALA A 34 11.61 21.35 25.70
CA ALA A 34 12.83 22.11 25.95
C ALA A 34 13.40 22.77 24.69
N MET A 35 13.43 22.05 23.56
CA MET A 35 13.88 22.56 22.27
C MET A 35 13.05 23.79 21.85
N TYR A 36 11.72 23.69 21.88
CA TYR A 36 10.86 24.79 21.45
C TYR A 36 10.88 25.98 22.41
N LEU A 37 11.01 25.75 23.71
CA LEU A 37 11.22 26.84 24.66
C LEU A 37 12.51 27.61 24.33
N GLY A 38 13.59 26.91 23.97
CA GLY A 38 14.81 27.54 23.44
C GLY A 38 14.54 28.37 22.18
N VAL A 39 13.81 27.81 21.20
CA VAL A 39 13.41 28.56 20.00
C VAL A 39 12.64 29.84 20.35
N PHE A 40 11.73 29.78 21.32
CA PHE A 40 10.90 30.93 21.72
C PHE A 40 11.73 32.03 22.41
N GLU A 41 12.77 31.67 23.16
CA GLU A 41 13.59 32.61 23.92
C GLU A 41 14.77 33.17 23.13
N ASP A 42 15.54 32.31 22.45
CA ASP A 42 16.82 32.68 21.83
C ASP A 42 17.00 32.17 20.39
N GLY A 43 15.97 31.55 19.82
CA GLY A 43 15.96 31.06 18.44
C GLY A 43 16.87 29.84 18.20
N LYS A 44 17.35 29.16 19.25
CA LYS A 44 18.14 27.94 19.08
C LYS A 44 17.25 26.75 18.76
N TRP A 45 17.63 26.01 17.74
CA TRP A 45 16.94 24.80 17.31
C TRP A 45 17.92 23.63 17.21
N GLU A 46 17.51 22.47 17.74
CA GLU A 46 18.30 21.23 17.70
C GLU A 46 17.39 20.05 17.37
N PRO A 47 17.70 19.21 16.38
CA PRO A 47 16.83 18.10 15.99
C PRO A 47 16.74 17.05 17.10
N ILE A 48 15.51 16.71 17.50
CA ILE A 48 15.24 15.67 18.50
C ILE A 48 14.61 14.43 17.86
N GLY A 49 15.28 13.29 18.04
CA GLY A 49 14.76 11.97 17.67
C GLY A 49 14.42 11.83 16.19
N TYR A 50 13.45 10.95 15.92
CA TYR A 50 12.92 10.69 14.59
C TYR A 50 11.42 10.98 14.55
N VAL A 51 10.97 11.52 13.42
CA VAL A 51 9.56 11.79 13.16
C VAL A 51 9.04 10.88 12.06
N SER A 52 7.77 10.50 12.18
CA SER A 52 7.04 9.88 11.08
C SER A 52 6.11 10.92 10.48
N TYR A 53 6.13 11.05 9.16
CA TYR A 53 5.25 11.98 8.44
C TYR A 53 3.86 11.36 8.33
N VAL A 54 2.86 12.07 8.82
CA VAL A 54 1.46 11.64 8.76
C VAL A 54 0.54 12.81 8.41
N ALA A 55 -0.68 12.53 7.96
CA ALA A 55 -1.77 13.48 7.92
C ALA A 55 -3.02 12.83 8.54
N ALA A 56 -3.68 13.51 9.48
CA ALA A 56 -4.92 12.97 10.04
C ALA A 56 -6.08 13.20 9.07
N ILE A 57 -6.83 12.14 8.76
CA ILE A 57 -7.87 12.16 7.73
C ILE A 57 -9.26 12.24 8.34
N VAL A 58 -9.48 11.47 9.42
CA VAL A 58 -10.73 11.43 10.18
C VAL A 58 -10.43 11.10 11.65
N VAL A 59 -11.08 11.81 12.57
CA VAL A 59 -11.15 11.42 14.00
C VAL A 59 -12.46 10.65 14.22
N HIS A 60 -12.35 9.40 14.68
CA HIS A 60 -13.48 8.59 15.12
C HIS A 60 -13.63 8.67 16.64
N GLU A 61 -14.61 7.96 17.21
CA GLU A 61 -14.83 7.93 18.66
C GLU A 61 -13.62 7.37 19.43
N ASN A 62 -12.95 6.34 18.88
CA ASN A 62 -11.90 5.58 19.56
C ASN A 62 -10.57 5.48 18.79
N SER A 63 -10.46 6.08 17.62
CA SER A 63 -9.25 6.04 16.79
C SER A 63 -9.19 7.19 15.78
N VAL A 64 -7.98 7.56 15.37
CA VAL A 64 -7.75 8.51 14.26
C VAL A 64 -7.27 7.73 13.05
N GLU A 65 -7.92 7.94 11.91
CA GLU A 65 -7.40 7.46 10.61
C GLU A 65 -6.32 8.42 10.13
N LEU A 66 -5.11 7.89 9.90
CA LEU A 66 -3.97 8.64 9.43
C LEU A 66 -3.53 8.13 8.05
N SER A 67 -3.21 9.05 7.14
CA SER A 67 -2.32 8.76 6.01
C SER A 67 -0.89 8.83 6.53
N TRP A 68 -0.19 7.70 6.55
CA TRP A 68 1.21 7.59 6.94
C TRP A 68 2.11 7.48 5.71
N TYR A 69 3.22 8.20 5.73
CA TYR A 69 4.16 8.26 4.61
C TYR A 69 5.50 7.62 4.99
N PRO A 70 5.62 6.28 4.95
CA PRO A 70 6.85 5.57 5.33
C PRO A 70 8.05 5.91 4.44
N ASN A 71 7.82 6.36 3.21
CA ASN A 71 8.88 6.80 2.31
C ASN A 71 8.35 7.91 1.40
N ILE A 72 8.98 9.08 1.49
CA ILE A 72 8.76 10.24 0.62
C ILE A 72 10.05 10.67 -0.11
N HIS A 73 11.17 9.99 0.18
CA HIS A 73 12.49 10.39 -0.30
C HIS A 73 12.72 9.94 -1.75
N ASP A 74 12.36 8.70 -2.07
CA ASP A 74 12.60 8.12 -3.41
C ASP A 74 11.34 7.65 -4.14
N ARG A 75 10.19 7.71 -3.48
CA ARG A 75 8.85 7.47 -4.02
C ARG A 75 7.84 8.13 -3.08
N PHE A 76 6.60 8.30 -3.53
CA PHE A 76 5.52 8.77 -2.66
C PHE A 76 4.74 7.55 -2.14
N HIS A 77 5.20 6.96 -1.05
CA HIS A 77 4.55 5.80 -0.44
C HIS A 77 3.61 6.27 0.67
N GLU A 78 2.32 6.09 0.45
CA GLU A 78 1.26 6.39 1.41
C GLU A 78 0.56 5.10 1.87
N MET A 79 0.23 5.03 3.16
CA MET A 79 -0.48 3.92 3.79
C MET A 79 -1.54 4.47 4.75
N SER A 80 -2.77 3.92 4.73
CA SER A 80 -3.76 4.23 5.75
C SER A 80 -3.52 3.38 7.00
N ILE A 81 -3.42 4.04 8.16
CA ILE A 81 -3.26 3.40 9.47
C ILE A 81 -4.28 3.96 10.47
N LEU A 82 -4.65 3.13 11.46
CA LEU A 82 -5.50 3.55 12.56
C LEU A 82 -4.67 3.73 13.82
N LEU A 83 -4.70 4.95 14.38
CA LEU A 83 -4.08 5.29 15.66
C LEU A 83 -5.16 5.26 16.76
N PRO A 84 -5.15 4.28 17.68
CA PRO A 84 -6.14 4.22 18.75
C PRO A 84 -6.02 5.42 19.70
N LYS A 85 -7.16 5.94 20.18
CA LYS A 85 -7.21 7.05 21.15
C LYS A 85 -6.36 6.77 22.40
N SER A 86 -6.36 5.51 22.87
CA SER A 86 -5.58 5.06 24.03
C SER A 86 -4.06 5.08 23.84
N LYS A 87 -3.59 5.23 22.59
CA LYS A 87 -2.17 5.30 22.23
C LYS A 87 -1.68 6.72 22.02
N ILE A 88 -2.58 7.71 22.01
CA ILE A 88 -2.24 9.12 21.93
C ILE A 88 -1.99 9.64 23.34
N ARG A 89 -0.88 10.34 23.52
CA ARG A 89 -0.52 10.96 24.80
C ARG A 89 -0.87 12.43 24.81
N GLN A 90 -0.55 13.12 23.72
CA GLN A 90 -0.84 14.53 23.52
C GLN A 90 -0.63 14.90 22.05
N CYS A 91 -1.31 15.94 21.59
CA CYS A 91 -1.06 16.55 20.30
C CYS A 91 -0.80 18.04 20.54
N VAL A 92 0.35 18.51 20.07
CA VAL A 92 0.79 19.89 20.27
C VAL A 92 1.39 20.45 19.00
N GLY A 93 1.28 21.75 18.78
CA GLY A 93 1.93 22.46 17.69
C GLY A 93 2.28 23.87 18.10
N CYS A 94 2.71 24.67 17.13
CA CYS A 94 2.89 26.10 17.34
C CYS A 94 2.78 26.84 16.00
N TRP A 95 1.61 27.44 15.74
CA TRP A 95 1.33 28.17 14.50
C TRP A 95 2.27 29.35 14.28
N ARG A 96 2.75 29.99 15.37
CA ARG A 96 3.64 31.16 15.29
C ARG A 96 4.99 30.84 14.65
N TRP A 97 5.42 29.59 14.75
CA TRP A 97 6.73 29.12 14.28
C TRP A 97 6.60 28.09 13.15
N ASP A 98 5.43 28.00 12.52
CA ASP A 98 5.11 27.00 11.49
C ASP A 98 5.44 25.56 11.95
N TRP A 99 5.32 25.31 13.27
CA TRP A 99 5.53 23.98 13.81
C TRP A 99 4.29 23.14 13.51
N LYS A 100 4.47 22.21 12.57
CA LYS A 100 3.49 21.17 12.24
C LYS A 100 2.96 20.48 13.50
N PRO A 101 1.65 20.24 13.61
CA PRO A 101 1.08 19.50 14.74
C PRO A 101 1.81 18.16 14.94
N THR A 102 2.32 17.94 16.15
CA THR A 102 3.03 16.73 16.55
C THR A 102 2.15 15.92 17.50
N ILE A 103 1.84 14.69 17.09
CA ILE A 103 1.11 13.69 17.87
C ILE A 103 2.13 12.81 18.57
N PHE A 104 2.22 12.94 19.89
CA PHE A 104 3.04 12.07 20.73
C PHE A 104 2.27 10.80 21.06
N VAL A 105 2.91 9.64 20.84
CA VAL A 105 2.28 8.33 20.96
C VAL A 105 3.08 7.35 21.80
N ASP A 106 2.38 6.36 22.32
CA ASP A 106 2.94 5.21 23.04
C ASP A 106 4.11 4.55 22.29
N SER A 107 5.28 4.45 22.93
CA SER A 107 6.53 3.96 22.32
C SER A 107 6.36 2.57 21.69
N ASN A 108 5.71 1.65 22.42
CA ASN A 108 5.48 0.29 21.94
C ASN A 108 4.59 0.25 20.70
N TRP A 109 3.58 1.11 20.62
CA TRP A 109 2.72 1.17 19.44
C TRP A 109 3.49 1.68 18.22
N LEU A 110 4.32 2.72 18.39
CA LEU A 110 5.12 3.27 17.31
C LEU A 110 6.20 2.28 16.83
N ASP A 111 6.92 1.64 17.75
CA ASP A 111 7.90 0.60 17.41
C ASP A 111 7.26 -0.55 16.63
N ASN A 112 6.07 -0.98 17.06
CA ASN A 112 5.32 -2.01 16.35
C ASN A 112 4.91 -1.55 14.95
N LEU A 113 4.51 -0.29 14.75
CA LEU A 113 4.17 0.23 13.42
C LEU A 113 5.31 0.04 12.41
N TYR A 114 6.55 0.30 12.82
CA TYR A 114 7.74 0.13 11.96
C TYR A 114 8.19 -1.33 11.80
N LYS A 115 7.90 -2.18 12.79
CA LYS A 115 8.22 -3.63 12.76
C LYS A 115 7.18 -4.48 12.02
N LYS A 116 6.01 -3.92 11.74
CA LYS A 116 4.93 -4.68 11.08
C LYS A 116 5.29 -5.06 9.65
N SER A 117 4.82 -6.25 9.28
CA SER A 117 4.82 -6.74 7.91
C SER A 117 3.60 -6.20 7.18
N PHE A 118 3.82 -5.61 6.02
CA PHE A 118 2.78 -5.14 5.11
C PHE A 118 2.77 -6.03 3.88
N SER A 119 1.74 -5.94 3.05
CA SER A 119 1.64 -6.77 1.85
C SER A 119 1.24 -6.00 0.62
N VAL A 120 1.71 -6.51 -0.52
CA VAL A 120 1.16 -6.21 -1.84
C VAL A 120 0.37 -7.43 -2.29
N PHE A 121 -0.80 -7.18 -2.86
CA PHE A 121 -1.65 -8.21 -3.45
C PHE A 121 -1.95 -7.85 -4.90
N GLY A 122 -2.01 -8.88 -5.74
CA GLY A 122 -2.45 -8.77 -7.11
C GLY A 122 -3.32 -9.93 -7.53
N VAL A 123 -4.36 -9.66 -8.32
CA VAL A 123 -5.11 -10.69 -9.03
C VAL A 123 -4.90 -10.50 -10.52
N VAL A 124 -4.51 -11.57 -11.19
CA VAL A 124 -4.43 -11.68 -12.64
C VAL A 124 -5.57 -12.56 -13.09
N ASP A 125 -6.39 -12.11 -14.02
CA ASP A 125 -7.55 -12.87 -14.49
C ASP A 125 -7.61 -12.94 -16.01
N ALA A 126 -7.89 -14.14 -16.54
CA ALA A 126 -7.93 -14.37 -17.97
C ALA A 126 -9.24 -13.92 -18.60
N ILE A 127 -9.13 -13.21 -19.73
CA ILE A 127 -10.28 -12.67 -20.44
C ILE A 127 -10.85 -13.71 -21.40
N GLY A 128 -12.17 -13.91 -21.38
CA GLY A 128 -12.85 -14.72 -22.39
C GLY A 128 -12.78 -16.23 -22.19
N VAL A 129 -12.37 -16.71 -21.01
CA VAL A 129 -12.23 -18.14 -20.68
C VAL A 129 -13.52 -18.92 -20.95
N LYS A 130 -14.69 -18.38 -20.55
CA LYS A 130 -16.00 -19.02 -20.81
C LYS A 130 -16.24 -19.30 -22.29
N LYS A 131 -15.83 -18.37 -23.17
CA LYS A 131 -15.92 -18.56 -24.62
C LYS A 131 -14.91 -19.60 -25.09
N ALA A 132 -13.67 -19.54 -24.60
CA ALA A 132 -12.63 -20.51 -24.97
C ALA A 132 -12.98 -21.95 -24.55
N ILE A 133 -13.64 -22.14 -23.40
CA ILE A 133 -14.17 -23.44 -22.97
C ILE A 133 -15.27 -23.92 -23.92
N ARG A 134 -16.26 -23.06 -24.21
CA ARG A 134 -17.38 -23.40 -25.09
C ARG A 134 -16.94 -23.73 -26.52
N ASP A 135 -15.91 -23.03 -26.99
CA ASP A 135 -15.37 -23.19 -28.34
C ASP A 135 -14.26 -24.28 -28.37
N GLU A 136 -14.08 -25.06 -27.29
CA GLU A 136 -13.12 -26.16 -27.12
C GLU A 136 -11.65 -25.79 -27.42
N GLN A 137 -11.27 -24.53 -27.16
CA GLN A 137 -9.93 -24.00 -27.48
C GLN A 137 -8.87 -24.31 -26.41
N LEU A 138 -9.30 -24.75 -25.23
CA LEU A 138 -8.45 -25.06 -24.07
C LEU A 138 -8.17 -26.57 -23.99
N SER A 139 -7.05 -27.00 -24.56
CA SER A 139 -6.60 -28.38 -24.48
C SER A 139 -5.83 -28.65 -23.17
N ARG A 140 -5.74 -29.92 -22.76
CA ARG A 140 -4.97 -30.33 -21.59
C ARG A 140 -3.50 -29.93 -21.70
N GLU A 141 -2.93 -30.04 -22.89
CA GLU A 141 -1.53 -29.71 -23.18
C GLU A 141 -1.27 -28.21 -22.97
N LYS A 142 -2.19 -27.35 -23.40
CA LYS A 142 -2.11 -25.90 -23.16
C LYS A 142 -2.14 -25.56 -21.67
N LEU A 143 -3.02 -26.22 -20.89
CA LEU A 143 -3.12 -26.01 -19.45
C LEU A 143 -1.87 -26.49 -18.70
N ILE A 144 -1.28 -27.62 -19.12
CA ILE A 144 0.00 -28.09 -18.57
C ILE A 144 1.11 -27.10 -18.90
N ALA A 145 1.17 -26.61 -20.15
CA ALA A 145 2.17 -25.62 -20.57
C ALA A 145 2.02 -24.29 -19.82
N LEU A 146 0.79 -23.82 -19.59
CA LEU A 146 0.51 -22.64 -18.77
C LEU A 146 1.07 -22.81 -17.37
N LYS A 147 0.74 -23.94 -16.70
CA LYS A 147 1.25 -24.25 -15.36
C LYS A 147 2.79 -24.24 -15.34
N SER A 148 3.45 -24.93 -16.27
CA SER A 148 4.91 -24.99 -16.30
C SER A 148 5.55 -23.61 -16.51
N LYS A 149 4.97 -22.74 -17.34
CA LYS A 149 5.46 -21.36 -17.51
C LYS A 149 5.28 -20.52 -16.24
N ILE A 150 4.17 -20.68 -15.53
CA ILE A 150 3.95 -20.01 -14.24
C ILE A 150 4.93 -20.52 -13.19
N ASP A 151 5.19 -21.83 -13.14
CA ASP A 151 6.19 -22.42 -12.23
C ASP A 151 7.58 -21.82 -12.50
N SER A 152 7.97 -21.68 -13.78
CA SER A 152 9.21 -20.99 -14.17
C SER A 152 9.22 -19.53 -13.72
N LEU A 153 8.15 -18.77 -13.97
CA LEU A 153 8.04 -17.38 -13.54
C LEU A 153 8.15 -17.26 -12.01
N SER A 154 7.46 -18.11 -11.25
CA SER A 154 7.51 -18.08 -9.79
C SER A 154 8.91 -18.37 -9.23
N SER A 155 9.72 -19.15 -9.94
CA SER A 155 11.11 -19.44 -9.57
C SER A 155 12.04 -18.24 -9.78
N GLU A 156 11.69 -17.32 -10.67
CA GLU A 156 12.44 -16.07 -10.93
C GLU A 156 12.14 -14.98 -9.88
N TYR A 157 10.99 -15.04 -9.20
CA TYR A 157 10.53 -14.04 -8.22
C TYR A 157 10.19 -14.71 -6.87
N PRO A 158 11.18 -15.25 -6.14
CA PRO A 158 10.94 -15.98 -4.88
C PRO A 158 10.30 -15.14 -3.76
N GLU A 159 10.38 -13.81 -3.84
CA GLU A 159 9.72 -12.88 -2.91
C GLU A 159 8.21 -12.72 -3.16
N ILE A 160 7.70 -13.24 -4.30
CA ILE A 160 6.28 -13.22 -4.64
C ILE A 160 5.75 -14.65 -4.57
N SER A 161 4.68 -14.85 -3.80
CA SER A 161 3.89 -16.06 -3.79
C SER A 161 2.85 -16.07 -4.90
N PHE A 162 2.70 -17.21 -5.56
CA PHE A 162 1.78 -17.42 -6.67
C PHE A 162 0.75 -18.49 -6.29
N ILE A 163 -0.53 -18.18 -6.41
CA ILE A 163 -1.62 -19.15 -6.20
C ILE A 163 -2.58 -19.10 -7.38
N SER A 164 -2.67 -20.20 -8.11
CA SER A 164 -3.59 -20.32 -9.24
C SER A 164 -4.97 -20.81 -8.78
N PHE A 165 -6.02 -20.15 -9.26
CA PHE A 165 -7.44 -20.47 -9.04
C PHE A 165 -8.14 -20.55 -10.39
N ALA A 166 -8.29 -21.76 -10.95
CA ALA A 166 -8.91 -21.93 -12.27
C ALA A 166 -8.31 -21.00 -13.35
N ASP A 167 -9.01 -19.91 -13.72
CA ASP A 167 -8.62 -18.89 -14.68
C ASP A 167 -7.98 -17.62 -14.10
N SER A 168 -7.90 -17.52 -12.77
CA SER A 168 -7.28 -16.41 -12.06
C SER A 168 -6.00 -16.84 -11.34
N ILE A 169 -5.09 -15.90 -11.09
CA ILE A 169 -3.87 -16.11 -10.31
C ILE A 169 -3.76 -14.99 -9.29
N LEU A 170 -3.65 -15.36 -8.02
CA LEU A 170 -3.32 -14.44 -6.95
C LEU A 170 -1.80 -14.39 -6.77
N ILE A 171 -1.27 -13.18 -6.70
CA ILE A 171 0.12 -12.91 -6.34
C ILE A 171 0.19 -12.09 -5.06
N LYS A 172 1.17 -12.41 -4.20
CA LYS A 172 1.35 -11.74 -2.90
C LYS A 172 2.83 -11.61 -2.56
N SER A 173 3.23 -10.47 -2.03
CA SER A 173 4.51 -10.33 -1.33
C SER A 173 4.31 -9.65 0.01
N ASN A 174 5.26 -9.86 0.91
CA ASN A 174 5.38 -9.10 2.14
C ASN A 174 6.49 -8.07 2.00
N TRP A 175 6.37 -6.97 2.71
CA TRP A 175 7.39 -5.93 2.79
C TRP A 175 7.40 -5.28 4.17
N THR A 176 8.53 -4.68 4.49
CA THR A 176 8.82 -4.04 5.76
C THR A 176 9.19 -2.59 5.52
N VAL A 177 8.78 -1.71 6.45
CA VAL A 177 9.16 -0.29 6.43
C VAL A 177 10.62 -0.13 6.90
N GLY A 178 11.03 -0.97 7.85
CA GLY A 178 12.31 -0.85 8.52
C GLY A 178 12.25 0.09 9.71
N SER A 179 13.25 0.02 10.59
CA SER A 179 13.33 0.85 11.80
C SER A 179 14.74 1.43 11.89
N VAL A 180 14.88 2.65 12.41
CA VAL A 180 16.21 3.24 12.64
C VAL A 180 16.94 2.56 13.80
N ASN A 181 16.18 1.96 14.71
CA ASN A 181 16.71 1.35 15.94
C ASN A 181 17.04 -0.14 15.78
N ASP A 182 16.70 -0.76 14.65
CA ASP A 182 16.89 -2.20 14.41
C ASP A 182 17.47 -2.46 13.00
N ASP A 183 17.96 -3.66 12.73
CA ASP A 183 18.51 -4.06 11.43
C ASP A 183 17.44 -4.25 10.32
N LEU A 184 16.18 -3.97 10.62
CA LEU A 184 15.07 -4.09 9.67
C LEU A 184 15.17 -2.99 8.61
N LYS A 185 15.26 -3.42 7.35
CA LYS A 185 15.36 -2.51 6.20
C LYS A 185 14.02 -2.33 5.50
N TYR A 186 13.88 -1.22 4.81
CA TYR A 186 12.80 -0.97 3.88
C TYR A 186 12.91 -1.90 2.65
N THR A 187 11.87 -2.70 2.36
CA THR A 187 11.92 -3.73 1.30
C THR A 187 10.85 -3.60 0.21
N TYR A 188 10.04 -2.54 0.25
CA TYR A 188 8.93 -2.35 -0.69
C TYR A 188 9.41 -2.10 -2.13
N LYS A 189 9.01 -2.99 -3.05
CA LYS A 189 9.37 -2.99 -4.48
C LYS A 189 8.13 -3.28 -5.37
N PRO A 190 7.17 -2.34 -5.48
CA PRO A 190 5.95 -2.55 -6.25
C PRO A 190 6.18 -2.70 -7.76
N GLU A 191 7.31 -2.22 -8.28
CA GLU A 191 7.65 -2.35 -9.71
C GLU A 191 7.78 -3.82 -10.15
N LEU A 192 8.18 -4.72 -9.26
CA LEU A 192 8.23 -6.17 -9.54
C LEU A 192 6.86 -6.73 -9.92
N PHE A 193 5.77 -6.21 -9.36
CA PHE A 193 4.42 -6.65 -9.70
C PHE A 193 4.01 -6.20 -11.11
N ILE A 194 4.53 -5.06 -11.58
CA ILE A 194 4.31 -4.60 -12.96
C ILE A 194 5.08 -5.50 -13.94
N GLU A 195 6.32 -5.88 -13.59
CA GLU A 195 7.11 -6.85 -14.34
C GLU A 195 6.41 -8.21 -14.43
N VAL A 196 5.95 -8.75 -13.29
CA VAL A 196 5.21 -10.01 -13.23
C VAL A 196 3.90 -9.95 -14.02
N ALA A 197 3.13 -8.85 -13.93
CA ALA A 197 1.92 -8.67 -14.73
C ALA A 197 2.19 -8.74 -16.24
N LYS A 198 3.34 -8.22 -16.68
CA LYS A 198 3.75 -8.24 -18.09
C LYS A 198 4.12 -9.64 -18.55
N GLU A 199 4.84 -10.39 -17.73
CA GLU A 199 5.13 -11.79 -18.03
C GLU A 199 3.84 -12.63 -18.06
N PHE A 200 2.87 -12.36 -17.19
CA PHE A 200 1.57 -13.02 -17.29
C PHE A 200 0.85 -12.74 -18.61
N GLN A 201 0.77 -11.48 -19.05
CA GLN A 201 0.15 -11.17 -20.35
C GLN A 201 0.76 -11.99 -21.48
N LYS A 202 2.10 -12.06 -21.52
CA LYS A 202 2.83 -12.86 -22.49
C LYS A 202 2.51 -14.35 -22.35
N ILE A 203 2.55 -14.89 -21.14
CA ILE A 203 2.29 -16.31 -20.88
C ILE A 203 0.88 -16.70 -21.31
N PHE A 204 -0.15 -15.95 -20.92
CA PHE A 204 -1.55 -16.23 -21.29
C PHE A 204 -1.77 -16.11 -22.80
N GLN A 205 -1.19 -15.09 -23.43
CA GLN A 205 -1.30 -14.89 -24.87
C GLN A 205 -0.61 -16.02 -25.66
N GLU A 206 0.60 -16.43 -25.27
CA GLU A 206 1.35 -17.47 -25.98
C GLU A 206 0.77 -18.88 -25.77
N THR A 207 0.21 -19.16 -24.60
CA THR A 207 -0.25 -20.53 -24.25
C THR A 207 -1.71 -20.75 -24.57
N LEU A 208 -2.57 -19.79 -24.21
CA LEU A 208 -4.02 -19.91 -24.34
C LEU A 208 -4.58 -19.10 -25.50
N ASN A 209 -3.80 -18.16 -26.08
CA ASN A 209 -4.30 -17.14 -27.00
C ASN A 209 -5.41 -16.29 -26.36
N LEU A 210 -5.27 -16.02 -25.06
CA LEU A 210 -6.17 -15.18 -24.28
C LEU A 210 -5.37 -14.00 -23.71
N GLY A 211 -6.01 -12.83 -23.67
CA GLY A 211 -5.51 -11.72 -22.86
C GLY A 211 -5.81 -11.96 -21.38
N CYS A 212 -5.17 -11.19 -20.51
CA CYS A 212 -5.50 -11.10 -19.10
C CYS A 212 -5.48 -9.64 -18.64
N TYR A 213 -6.11 -9.38 -17.50
CA TYR A 213 -5.97 -8.11 -16.79
C TYR A 213 -5.39 -8.34 -15.39
N THR A 214 -4.75 -7.32 -14.84
CA THR A 214 -4.20 -7.36 -13.49
C THR A 214 -4.80 -6.25 -12.62
N ILE A 215 -5.17 -6.58 -11.39
CA ILE A 215 -5.54 -5.61 -10.36
C ILE A 215 -4.48 -5.67 -9.25
N LEU A 216 -3.89 -4.53 -8.86
CA LEU A 216 -2.90 -4.46 -7.79
C LEU A 216 -3.34 -3.50 -6.68
N ALA A 217 -3.12 -3.92 -5.43
CA ALA A 217 -3.35 -3.13 -4.24
C ALA A 217 -2.27 -3.42 -3.19
N GLN A 218 -2.10 -2.48 -2.26
CA GLN A 218 -1.22 -2.66 -1.11
C GLN A 218 -1.95 -2.31 0.18
N GLY A 219 -1.40 -2.77 1.30
CA GLY A 219 -1.88 -2.34 2.59
C GLY A 219 -1.41 -3.22 3.73
N TYR A 220 -2.13 -3.10 4.82
CA TYR A 220 -1.84 -3.72 6.08
C TYR A 220 -2.11 -5.24 6.08
N ASN A 221 -1.23 -6.01 6.74
CA ASN A 221 -1.40 -7.44 6.99
C ASN A 221 -1.45 -7.72 8.51
N GLU A 222 -2.53 -8.36 9.01
CA GLU A 222 -2.64 -8.71 10.44
C GLU A 222 -1.82 -9.94 10.85
N TYR A 223 -1.33 -10.73 9.88
CA TYR A 223 -0.47 -11.86 10.20
C TYR A 223 0.97 -11.39 10.39
N TYR A 224 1.50 -11.65 11.58
CA TYR A 224 2.85 -11.26 12.02
C TYR A 224 3.94 -12.30 11.71
N ASP A 225 3.60 -13.38 10.99
CA ASP A 225 4.55 -14.46 10.67
C ASP A 225 5.21 -14.22 9.30
N ASP A 226 6.52 -14.45 9.22
CA ASP A 226 7.37 -14.10 8.07
C ASP A 226 7.03 -14.92 6.82
N ASN A 227 6.46 -16.12 7.00
CA ASN A 227 6.14 -17.02 5.91
C ASN A 227 4.98 -16.45 5.05
N LEU A 228 5.24 -16.27 3.75
CA LEU A 228 4.23 -15.80 2.79
C LEU A 228 3.01 -16.73 2.71
N LEU A 229 3.26 -18.03 2.87
CA LEU A 229 2.28 -19.11 2.79
C LEU A 229 2.48 -20.09 3.95
N HIS A 230 1.38 -20.59 4.48
CA HIS A 230 1.35 -21.77 5.33
C HIS A 230 0.73 -22.92 4.54
N ILE A 231 1.45 -24.03 4.41
CA ILE A 231 0.93 -25.27 3.84
C ILE A 231 0.86 -26.28 4.98
N SER A 232 -0.35 -26.74 5.29
CA SER A 232 -0.57 -27.79 6.29
C SER A 232 0.23 -29.05 5.95
N GLU A 233 0.57 -29.86 6.95
CA GLU A 233 1.32 -31.13 6.74
C GLU A 233 0.63 -32.06 5.74
N SER A 234 -0.71 -32.12 5.80
CA SER A 234 -1.54 -32.91 4.88
C SER A 234 -1.69 -32.31 3.48
N LYS A 235 -1.12 -31.12 3.25
CA LYS A 235 -1.10 -30.37 1.97
C LYS A 235 -2.48 -30.05 1.37
N ASN A 236 -3.56 -30.22 2.13
CA ASN A 236 -4.93 -29.94 1.69
C ASN A 236 -5.41 -28.53 2.12
N HIS A 237 -4.66 -27.86 3.00
CA HIS A 237 -4.88 -26.48 3.39
C HIS A 237 -3.65 -25.64 3.04
N ILE A 238 -3.86 -24.64 2.19
CA ILE A 238 -2.91 -23.60 1.84
C ILE A 238 -3.50 -22.28 2.33
N SER A 239 -2.88 -21.69 3.34
CA SER A 239 -3.23 -20.39 3.88
C SER A 239 -2.24 -19.36 3.34
N LEU A 240 -2.76 -18.36 2.63
CA LEU A 240 -2.06 -17.09 2.54
C LEU A 240 -2.14 -16.51 3.95
N ASN A 241 -1.04 -16.48 4.68
CA ASN A 241 -1.00 -15.90 6.03
C ASN A 241 -1.29 -14.41 5.95
N SER A 242 -2.57 -14.10 5.78
CA SER A 242 -3.08 -12.78 5.60
C SER A 242 -4.56 -12.72 5.91
N LEU A 243 -4.85 -11.88 6.88
CA LEU A 243 -6.15 -11.33 7.13
C LEU A 243 -5.95 -9.84 6.90
N GLY A 244 -6.18 -9.43 5.66
CA GLY A 244 -5.72 -8.14 5.17
C GLY A 244 -6.79 -7.42 4.38
N VAL A 245 -6.90 -6.12 4.64
CA VAL A 245 -7.67 -5.15 3.85
C VAL A 245 -7.33 -5.21 2.34
N PRO A 246 -6.06 -5.43 1.92
CA PRO A 246 -5.70 -5.41 0.50
C PRO A 246 -6.43 -6.46 -0.36
N PHE A 247 -6.60 -7.68 0.13
CA PHE A 247 -7.31 -8.72 -0.63
C PHE A 247 -8.79 -8.35 -0.81
N ALA A 248 -9.43 -7.83 0.24
CA ALA A 248 -10.81 -7.35 0.16
C ALA A 248 -10.95 -6.11 -0.73
N GLN A 249 -9.93 -5.24 -0.77
CA GLN A 249 -9.86 -4.11 -1.70
C GLN A 249 -9.80 -4.56 -3.15
N LEU A 250 -9.03 -5.60 -3.49
CA LEU A 250 -8.97 -6.14 -4.85
C LEU A 250 -10.36 -6.52 -5.36
N LEU A 251 -11.16 -7.20 -4.53
CA LEU A 251 -12.53 -7.59 -4.88
C LEU A 251 -13.46 -6.37 -5.06
N SER A 252 -13.31 -5.34 -4.22
CA SER A 252 -14.08 -4.10 -4.35
C SER A 252 -13.74 -3.32 -5.63
N ILE A 253 -12.44 -3.26 -5.96
CA ILE A 253 -11.96 -2.66 -7.20
C ILE A 253 -12.49 -3.46 -8.39
N GLU A 254 -12.42 -4.80 -8.37
CA GLU A 254 -12.93 -5.65 -9.45
C GLU A 254 -14.43 -5.45 -9.70
N ASP A 255 -15.25 -5.44 -8.65
CA ASP A 255 -16.69 -5.19 -8.76
C ASP A 255 -16.97 -3.79 -9.36
N SER A 256 -16.20 -2.79 -8.94
CA SER A 256 -16.31 -1.42 -9.43
C SER A 256 -15.93 -1.32 -10.92
N ILE A 257 -14.85 -2.00 -11.34
CA ILE A 257 -14.43 -2.10 -12.75
C ILE A 257 -15.54 -2.72 -13.59
N ARG A 258 -16.09 -3.86 -13.18
CA ARG A 258 -17.16 -4.55 -13.92
C ARG A 258 -18.38 -3.67 -14.09
N LYS A 259 -18.77 -2.94 -13.04
CA LYS A 259 -19.87 -1.96 -13.08
C LYS A 259 -19.56 -0.78 -14.00
N ALA A 260 -18.34 -0.25 -13.95
CA ALA A 260 -17.90 0.88 -14.75
C ALA A 260 -17.87 0.56 -16.25
N ILE A 261 -17.33 -0.61 -16.62
CA ILE A 261 -17.32 -1.11 -18.00
C ILE A 261 -18.75 -1.30 -18.51
N LYS A 262 -19.63 -1.93 -17.71
CA LYS A 262 -21.04 -2.15 -18.09
C LYS A 262 -21.82 -0.84 -18.27
N LYS A 263 -21.44 0.22 -17.54
CA LYS A 263 -22.03 1.56 -17.62
C LYS A 263 -21.33 2.48 -18.62
N GLU A 264 -20.33 1.97 -19.36
CA GLU A 264 -19.54 2.74 -20.32
C GLU A 264 -18.82 3.96 -19.70
N ILE A 265 -18.50 3.90 -18.39
CA ILE A 265 -17.76 4.96 -17.69
C ILE A 265 -16.30 5.00 -18.20
N HIS A 266 -15.71 3.83 -18.40
CA HIS A 266 -14.39 3.68 -19.04
C HIS A 266 -14.32 2.31 -19.75
N PRO A 267 -13.44 2.17 -20.77
CA PRO A 267 -13.25 0.87 -21.43
C PRO A 267 -12.52 -0.13 -20.52
N ALA A 268 -12.57 -1.41 -20.89
CA ALA A 268 -11.70 -2.41 -20.28
C ALA A 268 -10.23 -2.04 -20.52
N SER A 269 -9.40 -2.27 -19.52
CA SER A 269 -7.96 -2.00 -19.48
C SER A 269 -7.20 -3.23 -19.02
N GLU A 270 -5.90 -3.23 -19.26
CA GLU A 270 -5.00 -4.35 -18.95
C GLU A 270 -4.51 -4.34 -17.51
N ILE A 271 -4.39 -3.16 -16.90
CA ILE A 271 -3.97 -3.03 -15.52
C ILE A 271 -4.84 -2.00 -14.78
N TYR A 272 -5.16 -2.35 -13.54
CA TYR A 272 -5.89 -1.53 -12.59
C TYR A 272 -5.11 -1.46 -11.29
N LEU A 273 -4.89 -0.25 -10.79
CA LEU A 273 -4.00 0.01 -9.65
C LEU A 273 -4.76 0.81 -8.61
N ASP A 274 -4.78 0.34 -7.36
CA ASP A 274 -5.24 1.16 -6.25
C ASP A 274 -4.44 2.49 -6.22
N GLN A 275 -5.08 3.60 -5.84
CA GLN A 275 -4.46 4.92 -5.80
C GLN A 275 -3.16 4.95 -4.99
N THR A 276 -3.13 4.31 -3.82
CA THR A 276 -1.91 4.32 -2.98
C THR A 276 -0.81 3.50 -3.62
N PHE A 277 -1.15 2.37 -4.24
CA PHE A 277 -0.20 1.55 -5.00
C PHE A 277 0.37 2.33 -6.19
N TYR A 278 -0.49 2.96 -6.99
CA TYR A 278 -0.12 3.74 -8.16
C TYR A 278 0.83 4.88 -7.82
N HIS A 279 0.52 5.69 -6.80
CA HIS A 279 1.38 6.80 -6.41
C HIS A 279 2.74 6.36 -5.84
N SER A 280 2.82 5.14 -5.33
CA SER A 280 4.05 4.56 -4.81
C SER A 280 5.01 4.06 -5.89
N LEU A 281 4.57 3.94 -7.15
CA LEU A 281 5.44 3.56 -8.27
C LEU A 281 6.44 4.66 -8.61
N ARG A 282 7.67 4.28 -8.92
CA ARG A 282 8.70 5.20 -9.42
C ARG A 282 8.52 5.47 -10.90
N PHE A 283 7.71 6.48 -11.21
CA PHE A 283 7.58 7.00 -12.56
C PHE A 283 8.71 7.97 -12.90
N LYS A 284 9.08 8.01 -14.19
CA LYS A 284 9.98 9.04 -14.72
C LYS A 284 9.37 10.43 -14.51
N ILE A 285 10.24 11.44 -14.33
CA ILE A 285 9.84 12.82 -14.02
C ILE A 285 8.90 13.40 -15.10
N GLU A 286 9.12 13.07 -16.37
CA GLU A 286 8.29 13.53 -17.49
C GLU A 286 6.89 12.91 -17.55
N PHE A 287 6.63 11.85 -16.78
CA PHE A 287 5.35 11.17 -16.79
C PHE A 287 4.33 11.92 -15.90
N GLU A 288 3.34 12.54 -16.54
CA GLU A 288 2.26 13.25 -15.84
C GLU A 288 1.31 12.29 -15.12
N LYS A 289 1.71 11.85 -13.91
CA LYS A 289 0.95 10.90 -13.07
C LYS A 289 -0.44 11.39 -12.70
N GLY A 290 -0.57 12.69 -12.39
CA GLY A 290 -1.82 13.28 -11.89
C GLY A 290 -2.93 13.42 -12.94
N LYS A 291 -2.61 13.27 -14.23
CA LYS A 291 -3.58 13.35 -15.32
C LYS A 291 -4.01 11.99 -15.86
N ARG A 292 -3.53 10.89 -15.27
CA ARG A 292 -3.90 9.56 -15.74
C ARG A 292 -5.37 9.25 -15.43
N PRO A 293 -6.04 8.48 -16.32
CA PRO A 293 -7.42 8.07 -16.09
C PRO A 293 -7.58 7.31 -14.77
N LYS A 294 -8.63 7.65 -14.03
CA LYS A 294 -8.99 7.01 -12.76
C LYS A 294 -10.50 6.98 -12.61
N ALA A 295 -10.97 6.03 -11.82
CA ALA A 295 -12.37 5.90 -11.44
C ALA A 295 -12.47 5.58 -9.95
N GLU A 296 -13.65 5.80 -9.38
CA GLU A 296 -13.87 5.63 -7.94
C GLU A 296 -14.31 4.20 -7.58
N TYR A 297 -13.94 3.77 -6.38
CA TYR A 297 -14.43 2.56 -5.74
C TYR A 297 -14.64 2.82 -4.23
N GLN A 298 -15.39 1.96 -3.56
CA GLN A 298 -15.60 2.03 -2.12
C GLN A 298 -14.61 1.10 -1.39
N PRO A 299 -13.63 1.62 -0.62
CA PRO A 299 -12.78 0.78 0.21
C PRO A 299 -13.60 0.07 1.30
N VAL A 300 -13.19 -1.14 1.65
CA VAL A 300 -13.90 -1.99 2.64
C VAL A 300 -13.88 -1.37 4.04
N MET A 301 -12.82 -0.65 4.39
CA MET A 301 -12.59 -0.10 5.74
C MET A 301 -12.70 1.42 5.83
N SER A 302 -12.99 2.11 4.72
CA SER A 302 -13.15 3.57 4.72
C SER A 302 -14.56 3.94 4.28
N LYS A 303 -15.09 5.01 4.87
CA LYS A 303 -16.36 5.62 4.43
C LYS A 303 -16.17 6.52 3.22
N LYS A 304 -14.96 7.04 2.99
CA LYS A 304 -14.65 7.89 1.85
C LYS A 304 -14.40 7.02 0.61
N PRO A 305 -14.90 7.41 -0.57
CA PRO A 305 -14.52 6.74 -1.80
C PRO A 305 -13.02 6.92 -2.04
N ALA A 306 -12.38 5.89 -2.59
CA ALA A 306 -11.02 5.95 -3.09
C ALA A 306 -11.03 5.84 -4.61
N SER A 307 -9.88 6.01 -5.25
CA SER A 307 -9.73 5.84 -6.69
C SER A 307 -8.88 4.63 -7.03
N TYR A 308 -9.15 4.02 -8.18
CA TYR A 308 -8.21 3.17 -8.89
C TYR A 308 -7.85 3.81 -10.22
N PHE A 309 -6.60 3.64 -10.65
CA PHE A 309 -6.10 4.04 -11.96
C PHE A 309 -6.23 2.87 -12.92
N TYR A 310 -6.53 3.14 -14.19
CA TYR A 310 -6.63 2.12 -15.24
C TYR A 310 -5.81 2.53 -16.46
N SER A 311 -5.13 1.57 -17.08
CA SER A 311 -4.22 1.82 -18.20
C SER A 311 -3.96 0.54 -19.00
N ASP A 312 -3.40 0.70 -20.21
CA ASP A 312 -2.63 -0.38 -20.83
C ASP A 312 -1.33 -0.60 -20.03
N LEU A 313 -0.85 -1.84 -20.01
CA LEU A 313 0.30 -2.23 -19.20
C LEU A 313 1.59 -1.62 -19.74
N GLY A 314 1.71 -1.50 -21.07
CA GLY A 314 2.86 -0.90 -21.73
C GLY A 314 3.10 0.54 -21.30
N THR A 315 2.05 1.35 -21.18
CA THR A 315 2.12 2.74 -20.72
C THR A 315 2.67 2.83 -19.30
N ILE A 316 2.23 1.98 -18.37
CA ILE A 316 2.77 1.97 -17.02
C ILE A 316 4.23 1.53 -17.06
N PHE A 317 4.51 0.34 -17.61
CA PHE A 317 5.83 -0.28 -17.63
C PHE A 317 6.91 0.62 -18.27
N ASN A 318 6.62 1.22 -19.42
CA ASN A 318 7.59 2.03 -20.16
C ASN A 318 7.91 3.37 -19.49
N ASN A 319 7.07 3.83 -18.56
CA ASN A 319 7.24 5.07 -17.82
C ASN A 319 7.76 4.87 -16.40
N LEU A 320 8.07 3.64 -15.99
CA LEU A 320 8.81 3.39 -14.77
C LEU A 320 10.29 3.76 -14.94
N GLU A 321 10.90 4.21 -13.85
CA GLU A 321 12.35 4.33 -13.76
C GLU A 321 12.97 2.94 -13.86
N LYS A 322 14.10 2.83 -14.57
CA LYS A 322 14.84 1.56 -14.58
C LYS A 322 15.42 1.33 -13.20
N VAL A 323 15.02 0.24 -12.55
CA VAL A 323 15.67 -0.22 -11.32
C VAL A 323 17.14 -0.48 -11.67
N LYS A 324 18.06 0.32 -11.10
CA LYS A 324 19.49 -0.03 -11.14
C LYS A 324 19.63 -1.33 -10.35
N LYS A 325 19.91 -2.43 -11.06
CA LYS A 325 20.22 -3.73 -10.45
C LYS A 325 21.45 -3.63 -9.55
#